data_AF-A0AAX6DVK0-F1
#
_entry.id   AF-A0AAX6DVK0-F1
#
_cell.length_a   1.000
_cell.length_b   1.000
_cell.length_c   1.000
_cell.angle_alpha   90.00
_cell.angle_beta   90.00
_cell.angle_gamma   90.00
#
_symmetry.space_group_name_H-M   'P 1'
#
loop_
_entity.id
_entity.type
_entity.pdbx_description
1 polymer ?
#
loop_
_entity_poly.entity_id
_entity_poly.type
_entity_poly.pdbx_seq_one_letter_code
_entity_poly.pdbx_strand_id
1 'polypeptide(L)'
;MEAIRTSSLSLRFRAARPAAAATSESQANRMFVFGYGFVGRYVSERLKTEGWQVSGTCTSAVKKRQLEDVGLEAFMFDVNKDELKGLYSLQDATHLLISIPPIPGIGDPLVCLHEDLRSTLSCGNLQWLCYLSSTSVYGDCGGAWVDEDYPVNPKRESAKARFSAEKGWLDLGHDLGVAAYVFRLGGIYGPGRSALDTIISPTAMSEKQKMRNSRRYTARVHVADIYQAIKASFDVPYSGRIYNVVDDEPAPRAEVFAYAQDLIQRKGTGLSGEIDDGDLASFGTNQVEGYTGGGEKRVSNARLKKELGVELFYPTYRSGLQSISDSWTCRDSHQPR
;
A
#
# COMPACT_ATOMS: atom_id res chain seq x y z
N MET A 1 -23.29 39.42 52.14
CA MET A 1 -23.60 38.02 51.76
C MET A 1 -24.22 38.06 50.38
N GLU A 2 -23.37 37.99 49.35
CA GLU A 2 -23.75 38.04 47.95
C GLU A 2 -24.45 36.75 47.52
N ALA A 3 -25.59 36.89 46.84
CA ALA A 3 -26.33 35.81 46.22
C ALA A 3 -25.78 35.55 44.81
N ILE A 4 -25.13 34.39 44.64
CA ILE A 4 -24.60 33.93 43.36
C ILE A 4 -25.76 33.42 42.50
N ARG A 5 -26.01 34.08 41.37
CA ARG A 5 -26.93 33.63 40.31
C ARG A 5 -26.28 32.48 39.53
N THR A 6 -26.85 31.28 39.62
CA THR A 6 -26.55 30.15 38.73
C THR A 6 -27.27 30.33 37.39
N SER A 7 -26.52 30.53 36.30
CA SER A 7 -27.04 30.48 34.93
C SER A 7 -26.93 29.05 34.37
N SER A 8 -28.07 28.42 34.10
CA SER A 8 -28.13 27.14 33.39
C SER A 8 -27.96 27.38 31.88
N LEU A 9 -26.82 27.00 31.30
CA LEU A 9 -26.69 26.88 29.84
C LEU A 9 -27.42 25.62 29.38
N SER A 10 -28.57 25.80 28.74
CA SER A 10 -29.26 24.73 28.01
C SER A 10 -28.48 24.40 26.72
N LEU A 11 -27.74 23.29 26.69
CA LEU A 11 -27.27 22.70 25.43
C LEU A 11 -28.49 22.18 24.65
N ARG A 12 -28.91 22.91 23.62
CA ARG A 12 -29.87 22.41 22.63
C ARG A 12 -29.15 21.41 21.74
N PHE A 13 -29.30 20.12 22.02
CA PHE A 13 -28.99 19.07 21.05
C PHE A 13 -29.88 19.27 19.82
N ARG A 14 -29.28 19.56 18.67
CA ARG A 14 -29.99 19.53 17.38
C ARG A 14 -30.35 18.08 17.10
N ALA A 15 -31.65 17.77 17.13
CA ALA A 15 -32.17 16.48 16.71
C ALA A 15 -31.76 16.20 15.26
N ALA A 16 -31.27 14.98 15.01
CA ALA A 16 -30.97 14.49 13.67
C ALA A 16 -32.23 14.52 12.80
N ARG A 17 -32.06 14.96 11.54
CA ARG A 17 -33.11 14.94 10.51
C ARG A 17 -33.50 13.48 10.20
N PRO A 18 -34.79 13.14 10.04
CA PRO A 18 -35.17 11.81 9.59
C PRO A 18 -34.78 11.63 8.12
N ALA A 19 -34.14 10.50 7.82
CA ALA A 19 -33.80 10.12 6.45
C ALA A 19 -35.08 9.89 5.65
N ALA A 20 -35.22 10.58 4.52
CA ALA A 20 -36.25 10.30 3.55
C ALA A 20 -35.97 8.93 2.90
N ALA A 21 -36.97 8.06 2.90
CA ALA A 21 -36.89 6.74 2.28
C ALA A 21 -36.72 6.87 0.76
N ALA A 22 -35.49 6.74 0.29
CA ALA A 22 -35.17 6.50 -1.12
C ALA A 22 -35.21 5.00 -1.37
N THR A 23 -35.93 4.60 -2.41
CA THR A 23 -36.02 3.24 -2.94
C THR A 23 -34.63 2.67 -3.21
N SER A 24 -34.27 1.60 -2.51
CA SER A 24 -32.93 1.00 -2.52
C SER A 24 -32.68 0.16 -3.79
N GLU A 25 -32.15 0.78 -4.84
CA GLU A 25 -31.14 0.07 -5.62
C GLU A 25 -29.94 -0.10 -4.69
N SER A 26 -29.49 -1.34 -4.45
CA SER A 26 -28.32 -1.58 -3.60
C SER A 26 -27.16 -0.78 -4.20
N GLN A 27 -26.72 0.27 -3.52
CA GLN A 27 -25.72 1.19 -4.07
C GLN A 27 -24.42 0.40 -4.23
N ALA A 28 -24.07 0.07 -5.48
CA ALA A 28 -22.92 -0.77 -5.76
C ALA A 28 -21.65 -0.14 -5.18
N ASN A 29 -20.83 -0.94 -4.49
CA ASN A 29 -19.57 -0.49 -3.93
C ASN A 29 -18.62 -0.05 -5.07
N ARG A 30 -18.18 1.20 -5.01
CA ARG A 30 -17.33 1.87 -6.01
C ARG A 30 -15.99 2.23 -5.39
N MET A 31 -14.92 1.60 -5.86
CA MET A 31 -13.54 1.91 -5.49
C MET A 31 -12.92 2.82 -6.56
N PHE A 32 -12.43 3.98 -6.16
CA PHE A 32 -11.56 4.81 -7.00
C PHE A 32 -10.11 4.70 -6.51
N VAL A 33 -9.20 4.33 -7.39
CA VAL A 33 -7.77 4.16 -7.07
C VAL A 33 -6.94 5.25 -7.74
N PHE A 34 -6.39 6.15 -6.94
CA PHE A 34 -5.32 7.01 -7.43
C PHE A 34 -4.04 6.16 -7.55
N GLY A 35 -3.60 5.95 -8.79
CA GLY A 35 -2.38 5.22 -9.12
C GLY A 35 -2.56 3.71 -9.22
N TYR A 36 -2.80 3.21 -10.43
CA TYR A 36 -2.78 1.79 -10.79
C TYR A 36 -1.36 1.18 -10.80
N GLY A 37 -0.60 1.37 -9.72
CA GLY A 37 0.68 0.70 -9.50
C GLY A 37 0.51 -0.79 -9.22
N PHE A 38 1.56 -1.41 -8.66
CA PHE A 38 1.54 -2.83 -8.30
C PHE A 38 0.40 -3.17 -7.33
N VAL A 39 0.25 -2.42 -6.24
CA VAL A 39 -0.82 -2.62 -5.25
C VAL A 39 -2.17 -2.24 -5.82
N GLY A 40 -2.29 -1.04 -6.41
CA GLY A 40 -3.54 -0.56 -6.99
C GLY A 40 -4.15 -1.56 -7.99
N ARG A 41 -3.35 -2.09 -8.91
CA ARG A 41 -3.80 -3.12 -9.86
C ARG A 41 -4.28 -4.39 -9.14
N TYR A 42 -3.50 -4.92 -8.20
CA TYR A 42 -3.85 -6.13 -7.46
C TYR A 42 -5.18 -5.98 -6.70
N VAL A 43 -5.35 -4.87 -5.99
CA VAL A 43 -6.59 -4.56 -5.26
C VAL A 43 -7.77 -4.46 -6.21
N SER A 44 -7.61 -3.76 -7.33
CA SER A 44 -8.71 -3.54 -8.27
C SER A 44 -9.15 -4.81 -9.01
N GLU A 45 -8.21 -5.66 -9.42
CA GLU A 45 -8.54 -6.95 -10.04
C GLU A 45 -9.33 -7.83 -9.05
N ARG A 46 -8.92 -7.88 -7.77
CA ARG A 46 -9.62 -8.66 -6.73
C ARG A 46 -11.01 -8.11 -6.40
N LEU A 47 -11.14 -6.80 -6.17
CA LEU A 47 -12.43 -6.18 -5.90
C LEU A 47 -13.42 -6.38 -7.06
N LYS A 48 -12.94 -6.35 -8.31
CA LYS A 48 -13.79 -6.68 -9.47
C LYS A 48 -14.33 -8.11 -9.42
N THR A 49 -13.51 -9.09 -9.02
CA THR A 49 -13.99 -10.48 -8.85
C THR A 49 -15.03 -10.61 -7.73
N GLU A 50 -15.08 -9.66 -6.81
CA GLU A 50 -16.08 -9.54 -5.74
C GLU A 50 -17.29 -8.67 -6.13
N GLY A 51 -17.41 -8.28 -7.41
CA GLY A 51 -18.55 -7.51 -7.92
C GLY A 51 -18.48 -5.99 -7.67
N TRP A 52 -17.34 -5.47 -7.24
CA TRP A 52 -17.14 -4.02 -7.09
C TRP A 52 -16.97 -3.34 -8.44
N GLN A 53 -17.43 -2.10 -8.52
CA GLN A 53 -17.06 -1.20 -9.62
C GLN A 53 -15.73 -0.54 -9.26
N VAL A 54 -14.73 -0.66 -10.13
CA VAL A 54 -13.40 -0.15 -9.86
C VAL A 54 -12.92 0.72 -11.00
N SER A 55 -12.52 1.93 -10.64
CA SER A 55 -11.94 2.91 -11.53
C SER A 55 -10.68 3.51 -10.91
N GLY A 56 -9.88 4.21 -11.70
CA GLY A 56 -8.66 4.79 -11.16
C GLY A 56 -7.76 5.45 -12.18
N THR A 57 -6.59 5.91 -11.74
CA THR A 57 -5.70 6.73 -12.54
C THR A 57 -4.39 6.04 -12.93
N CYS A 58 -3.87 6.43 -14.08
CA CYS A 58 -2.54 6.06 -14.55
C CYS A 58 -1.88 7.23 -15.31
N THR A 59 -0.59 7.10 -15.60
CA THR A 59 0.22 8.19 -16.18
C THR A 59 0.60 7.97 -17.65
N SER A 60 0.21 6.84 -18.27
CA SER A 60 0.55 6.56 -19.67
C SER A 60 -0.61 5.93 -20.44
N ALA A 61 -0.75 6.33 -21.71
CA ALA A 61 -1.79 5.82 -22.60
C ALA A 61 -1.68 4.30 -22.83
N VAL A 62 -0.44 3.77 -22.86
CA VAL A 62 -0.19 2.32 -22.98
C VAL A 62 -0.76 1.59 -21.77
N LYS A 63 -0.50 2.09 -20.56
CA LYS A 63 -0.99 1.48 -19.33
C LYS A 63 -2.50 1.60 -19.21
N LYS A 64 -3.07 2.73 -19.64
CA LYS A 64 -4.52 2.92 -19.73
C LYS A 64 -5.16 1.80 -20.56
N ARG A 65 -4.68 1.59 -21.80
CA ARG A 65 -5.19 0.51 -22.67
C ARG A 65 -5.08 -0.87 -22.02
N GLN A 66 -3.93 -1.19 -21.41
CA GLN A 66 -3.73 -2.47 -20.72
C GLN A 66 -4.71 -2.69 -19.55
N LEU A 67 -5.13 -1.61 -18.87
CA LEU A 67 -6.12 -1.68 -17.80
C LEU A 67 -7.54 -1.85 -18.38
N GLU A 68 -7.85 -1.11 -19.45
CA GLU A 68 -9.14 -1.21 -20.15
C GLU A 68 -9.34 -2.59 -20.79
N ASP A 69 -8.28 -3.24 -21.30
CA ASP A 69 -8.31 -4.59 -21.87
C ASP A 69 -8.70 -5.66 -20.83
N VAL A 70 -8.43 -5.43 -19.54
CA VAL A 70 -8.88 -6.27 -18.42
C VAL A 70 -10.18 -5.75 -17.78
N GLY A 71 -10.83 -4.81 -18.46
CA GLY A 71 -12.11 -4.19 -18.09
C GLY A 71 -12.04 -3.26 -16.89
N LEU A 72 -10.88 -2.70 -16.56
CA LEU A 72 -10.75 -1.66 -15.53
C LEU A 72 -10.97 -0.29 -16.17
N GLU A 73 -11.83 0.53 -15.55
CA GLU A 73 -11.98 1.92 -15.97
C GLU A 73 -10.72 2.72 -15.54
N ALA A 74 -10.05 3.33 -16.51
CA ALA A 74 -8.77 4.00 -16.27
C ALA A 74 -8.74 5.42 -16.87
N PHE A 75 -8.31 6.37 -16.03
CA PHE A 75 -8.17 7.78 -16.37
C PHE A 75 -6.69 8.16 -16.49
N MET A 76 -6.39 9.04 -17.43
CA MET A 76 -5.09 9.71 -17.47
C MET A 76 -5.06 10.78 -16.40
N PHE A 77 -4.07 10.73 -15.51
CA PHE A 77 -3.85 11.76 -14.50
C PHE A 77 -2.42 12.27 -14.62
N ASP A 78 -2.31 13.57 -14.91
CA ASP A 78 -1.04 14.28 -15.00
C ASP A 78 -0.92 15.21 -13.79
N VAL A 79 0.05 14.88 -12.94
CA VAL A 79 0.35 15.61 -11.70
C VAL A 79 0.81 17.05 -11.92
N ASN A 80 1.14 17.44 -13.16
CA ASN A 80 1.53 18.81 -13.48
C ASN A 80 0.36 19.67 -13.99
N LYS A 81 -0.81 19.06 -14.21
CA LYS A 81 -1.97 19.74 -14.76
C LYS A 81 -3.03 20.08 -13.72
N ASP A 82 -2.84 19.67 -12.46
CA ASP A 82 -3.65 20.07 -11.29
C ASP A 82 -5.17 20.04 -11.49
N GLU A 83 -5.69 19.10 -12.29
CA GLU A 83 -7.11 19.08 -12.67
C GLU A 83 -7.77 17.73 -12.38
N LEU A 84 -8.82 17.75 -11.54
CA LEU A 84 -9.69 16.61 -11.28
C LEU A 84 -10.88 16.49 -12.25
N LYS A 85 -11.14 17.52 -13.07
CA LYS A 85 -12.34 17.66 -13.91
C LYS A 85 -12.55 16.49 -14.90
N GLY A 86 -11.48 15.77 -15.27
CA GLY A 86 -11.55 14.60 -16.14
C GLY A 86 -11.85 13.28 -15.45
N LEU A 87 -11.95 13.26 -14.11
CA LEU A 87 -12.12 12.06 -13.29
C LEU A 87 -13.58 11.93 -12.84
N TYR A 88 -14.53 11.84 -13.77
CA TYR A 88 -15.97 11.88 -13.45
C TYR A 88 -16.39 10.77 -12.46
N SER A 89 -15.79 9.58 -12.53
CA SER A 89 -16.09 8.48 -11.59
C SER A 89 -15.59 8.73 -10.16
N LEU A 90 -14.82 9.81 -9.91
CA LEU A 90 -14.34 10.17 -8.57
C LEU A 90 -15.49 10.64 -7.67
N GLN A 91 -16.45 11.40 -8.22
CA GLN A 91 -17.58 11.93 -7.44
C GLN A 91 -18.48 10.80 -6.91
N ASP A 92 -18.62 9.71 -7.67
CA ASP A 92 -19.45 8.56 -7.31
C ASP A 92 -18.72 7.53 -6.44
N ALA A 93 -17.45 7.78 -6.09
CA ALA A 93 -16.64 6.83 -5.32
C ALA A 93 -17.20 6.67 -3.90
N THR A 94 -17.40 5.42 -3.48
CA THR A 94 -17.70 5.08 -2.08
C THR A 94 -16.42 4.84 -1.27
N HIS A 95 -15.37 4.38 -1.93
CA HIS A 95 -14.09 4.06 -1.34
C HIS A 95 -12.98 4.69 -2.19
N LEU A 96 -12.05 5.37 -1.54
CA LEU A 96 -10.93 6.03 -2.19
C LEU A 96 -9.60 5.43 -1.70
N LEU A 97 -8.83 4.85 -2.62
CA LEU A 97 -7.49 4.33 -2.34
C LEU A 97 -6.42 5.19 -3.01
N ILE A 98 -5.52 5.74 -2.19
CA ILE A 98 -4.40 6.55 -2.66
C ILE A 98 -3.15 5.70 -2.64
N SER A 99 -2.78 5.20 -3.83
CA SER A 99 -1.55 4.42 -4.05
C SER A 99 -0.46 5.24 -4.75
N ILE A 100 -0.70 6.52 -5.06
CA ILE A 100 0.32 7.40 -5.65
C ILE A 100 1.31 7.82 -4.56
N PRO A 101 2.61 7.56 -4.73
CA PRO A 101 3.63 8.08 -3.82
C PRO A 101 3.86 9.57 -4.05
N PRO A 102 4.25 10.34 -3.00
CA PRO A 102 4.86 11.65 -3.17
C PRO A 102 5.99 11.67 -4.19
N ILE A 103 6.04 12.75 -4.95
CA ILE A 103 6.97 12.99 -6.06
C ILE A 103 8.10 13.90 -5.56
N PRO A 104 9.37 13.58 -5.86
CA PRO A 104 10.49 14.46 -5.50
C PRO A 104 10.30 15.90 -5.99
N GLY A 105 10.50 16.87 -5.11
CA GLY A 105 10.34 18.30 -5.42
C GLY A 105 8.91 18.83 -5.40
N ILE A 106 7.90 17.97 -5.52
CA ILE A 106 6.47 18.35 -5.52
C ILE A 106 5.80 18.02 -4.18
N GLY A 107 6.12 16.86 -3.59
CA GLY A 107 5.38 16.35 -2.43
C GLY A 107 4.25 15.42 -2.88
N ASP A 108 3.16 15.35 -2.11
CA ASP A 108 1.98 14.59 -2.52
C ASP A 108 1.21 15.38 -3.60
N PRO A 109 1.01 14.81 -4.80
CA PRO A 109 0.43 15.54 -5.93
C PRO A 109 -1.08 15.76 -5.84
N LEU A 110 -1.74 15.23 -4.81
CA LEU A 110 -3.18 15.33 -4.64
C LEU A 110 -3.53 16.12 -3.38
N VAL A 111 -2.70 16.09 -2.34
CA VAL A 111 -2.89 16.93 -1.14
C VAL A 111 -2.83 18.43 -1.48
N CYS A 112 -2.09 18.85 -2.52
CA CYS A 112 -2.14 20.22 -3.02
C CYS A 112 -3.51 20.62 -3.60
N LEU A 113 -4.32 19.64 -4.02
CA LEU A 113 -5.66 19.81 -4.56
C LEU A 113 -6.74 19.60 -3.49
N HIS A 114 -6.41 19.86 -2.22
CA HIS A 114 -7.28 19.58 -1.07
C HIS A 114 -8.71 20.12 -1.24
N GLU A 115 -8.86 21.39 -1.62
CA GLU A 115 -10.17 22.02 -1.77
C GLU A 115 -10.97 21.44 -2.94
N ASP A 116 -10.31 21.11 -4.05
CA ASP A 116 -10.96 20.51 -5.21
C ASP A 116 -11.40 19.08 -4.90
N LEU A 117 -10.56 18.28 -4.22
CA LEU A 117 -10.92 16.95 -3.72
C LEU A 117 -12.09 17.04 -2.75
N ARG A 118 -12.01 17.95 -1.78
CA ARG A 118 -13.07 18.16 -0.78
C ARG A 118 -14.38 18.52 -1.47
N SER A 119 -14.37 19.48 -2.40
CA SER A 119 -15.55 19.91 -3.15
C SER A 119 -16.15 18.75 -3.97
N THR A 120 -15.31 18.01 -4.68
CA THR A 120 -15.73 16.87 -5.51
C THR A 120 -16.36 15.76 -4.68
N LEU A 121 -15.74 15.41 -3.55
CA LEU A 121 -16.13 14.27 -2.72
C LEU A 121 -17.27 14.58 -1.75
N SER A 122 -17.43 15.86 -1.32
CA SER A 122 -18.51 16.28 -0.41
C SER A 122 -19.91 16.13 -1.02
N CYS A 123 -20.01 16.14 -2.35
CA CYS A 123 -21.26 15.97 -3.08
C CYS A 123 -21.57 14.49 -3.38
N GLY A 124 -20.65 13.58 -3.08
CA GLY A 124 -20.75 12.15 -3.36
C GLY A 124 -21.26 11.32 -2.19
N ASN A 125 -20.91 10.03 -2.20
CA ASN A 125 -21.22 9.08 -1.13
C ASN A 125 -19.94 8.40 -0.62
N LEU A 126 -18.87 9.17 -0.45
CA LEU A 126 -17.61 8.64 0.07
C LEU A 126 -17.81 8.17 1.52
N GLN A 127 -17.38 6.94 1.78
CA GLN A 127 -17.49 6.27 3.09
C GLN A 127 -16.11 5.98 3.68
N TRP A 128 -15.13 5.74 2.82
CA TRP A 128 -13.82 5.24 3.21
C TRP A 128 -12.70 5.86 2.37
N LEU A 129 -11.61 6.23 3.03
CA LEU A 129 -10.40 6.78 2.42
C LEU A 129 -9.16 6.07 3.00
N CYS A 130 -8.24 5.63 2.16
CA CYS A 130 -6.96 5.09 2.63
C CYS A 130 -5.77 5.59 1.82
N TYR A 131 -4.75 6.07 2.53
CA TYR A 131 -3.46 6.39 1.97
C TYR A 131 -2.43 5.28 2.23
N LEU A 132 -1.80 4.79 1.15
CA LEU A 132 -0.70 3.83 1.22
C LEU A 132 0.63 4.55 1.47
N SER A 133 0.96 4.68 2.75
CA SER A 133 2.23 5.21 3.22
C SER A 133 3.35 4.16 3.23
N SER A 134 4.41 4.39 4.00
CA SER A 134 5.55 3.49 4.12
C SER A 134 6.15 3.56 5.51
N THR A 135 6.56 2.40 6.02
CA THR A 135 7.38 2.30 7.25
C THR A 135 8.67 3.12 7.20
N SER A 136 9.09 3.61 6.02
CA SER A 136 10.23 4.53 5.93
C SER A 136 10.08 5.84 6.73
N VAL A 137 8.86 6.24 7.11
CA VAL A 137 8.60 7.43 7.95
C VAL A 137 9.21 7.34 9.35
N TYR A 138 9.37 6.13 9.89
CA TYR A 138 10.08 5.92 11.16
C TYR A 138 11.57 6.26 11.09
N GLY A 139 12.15 6.30 9.88
CA GLY A 139 13.58 6.48 9.71
C GLY A 139 14.37 5.26 10.16
N ASP A 140 15.48 5.52 10.83
CA ASP A 140 16.39 4.55 11.41
C ASP A 140 16.14 4.45 12.92
N CYS A 141 15.86 3.23 13.39
CA CYS A 141 15.48 2.95 14.77
C CYS A 141 16.50 2.01 15.44
N GLY A 142 17.69 1.84 14.85
CA GLY A 142 18.75 1.00 15.43
C GLY A 142 18.36 -0.47 15.56
N GLY A 143 17.41 -0.94 14.74
CA GLY A 143 16.93 -2.32 14.79
C GLY A 143 15.88 -2.61 15.88
N ALA A 144 15.38 -1.58 16.58
CA ALA A 144 14.29 -1.70 17.54
C ALA A 144 13.00 -2.22 16.91
N TRP A 145 12.14 -2.82 17.75
CA TRP A 145 10.74 -3.08 17.40
C TRP A 145 9.96 -1.77 17.47
N VAL A 146 9.27 -1.44 16.37
CA VAL A 146 8.47 -0.22 16.24
C VAL A 146 7.03 -0.56 15.92
N ASP A 147 6.11 0.07 16.63
CA ASP A 147 4.68 0.06 16.34
C ASP A 147 4.25 1.43 15.80
N GLU A 148 2.95 1.67 15.71
CA GLU A 148 2.38 2.91 15.19
C GLU A 148 2.53 4.11 16.13
N ASP A 149 2.74 3.88 17.43
CA ASP A 149 2.97 4.92 18.44
C ASP A 149 4.46 5.31 18.55
N TYR A 150 5.35 4.51 17.97
CA TYR A 150 6.77 4.82 17.90
C TYR A 150 7.02 6.17 17.17
N PRO A 151 7.85 7.07 17.71
CA PRO A 151 8.11 8.37 17.10
C PRO A 151 8.63 8.27 15.67
N VAL A 152 8.01 9.05 14.77
CA VAL A 152 8.47 9.19 13.39
C VAL A 152 9.70 10.11 13.33
N ASN A 153 10.74 9.68 12.61
CA ASN A 153 11.97 10.46 12.44
C ASN A 153 12.52 10.34 11.00
N PRO A 154 11.78 10.84 9.99
CA PRO A 154 12.18 10.69 8.61
C PRO A 154 13.36 11.62 8.27
N LYS A 155 14.52 11.03 7.95
CA LYS A 155 15.71 11.80 7.51
C LYS A 155 15.70 12.14 6.02
N ARG A 156 15.13 11.27 5.18
CA ARG A 156 15.12 11.42 3.71
C ARG A 156 13.95 12.28 3.27
N GLU A 157 14.16 13.17 2.30
CA GLU A 157 13.09 14.04 1.74
C GLU A 157 11.86 13.24 1.28
N SER A 158 12.07 12.11 0.60
CA SER A 158 10.96 11.22 0.22
C SER A 158 10.14 10.68 1.40
N ALA A 159 10.77 10.43 2.56
CA ALA A 159 10.08 9.98 3.76
C ALA A 159 9.41 11.14 4.50
N LYS A 160 10.00 12.34 4.50
CA LYS A 160 9.39 13.57 5.04
C LYS A 160 8.13 13.93 4.25
N ALA A 161 8.21 13.90 2.92
CA ALA A 161 7.06 14.13 2.03
C ALA A 161 5.96 13.09 2.27
N ARG A 162 6.33 11.82 2.50
CA ARG A 162 5.37 10.76 2.86
C ARG A 162 4.69 11.04 4.20
N PHE A 163 5.45 11.44 5.22
CA PHE A 163 4.88 11.80 6.51
C PHE A 163 3.95 13.03 6.43
N SER A 164 4.31 14.04 5.64
CA SER A 164 3.43 15.18 5.36
C SER A 164 2.13 14.75 4.65
N ALA A 165 2.22 13.80 3.72
CA ALA A 165 1.07 13.25 3.03
C ALA A 165 0.13 12.49 3.98
N GLU A 166 0.68 11.71 4.94
CA GLU A 166 -0.13 11.04 5.97
C GLU A 166 -1.06 12.05 6.66
N LYS A 167 -0.51 13.18 7.08
CA LYS A 167 -1.30 14.25 7.70
C LYS A 167 -2.36 14.81 6.74
N GLY A 168 -1.99 15.18 5.52
CA GLY A 168 -2.92 15.78 4.56
C GLY A 168 -4.12 14.88 4.22
N TRP A 169 -3.90 13.57 4.09
CA TRP A 169 -4.99 12.62 3.84
C TRP A 169 -5.90 12.38 5.04
N LEU A 170 -5.33 12.40 6.26
CA LEU A 170 -6.12 12.34 7.49
C LEU A 170 -6.95 13.62 7.69
N ASP A 171 -6.37 14.79 7.43
CA ASP A 171 -7.05 16.09 7.50
C ASP A 171 -8.22 16.14 6.49
N LEU A 172 -8.01 15.70 5.24
CA LEU A 172 -9.09 15.60 4.24
C LEU A 172 -10.22 14.66 4.71
N GLY A 173 -9.84 13.51 5.27
CA GLY A 173 -10.81 12.56 5.82
C GLY A 173 -11.66 13.15 6.94
N HIS A 174 -11.02 13.88 7.85
CA HIS A 174 -11.69 14.61 8.92
C HIS A 174 -12.65 15.67 8.37
N ASP A 175 -12.22 16.46 7.40
CA ASP A 175 -13.00 17.54 6.78
C ASP A 175 -14.22 17.04 6.01
N LEU A 176 -14.12 15.84 5.42
CA LEU A 176 -15.22 15.13 4.77
C LEU A 176 -16.11 14.35 5.75
N GLY A 177 -15.67 14.17 7.00
CA GLY A 177 -16.38 13.36 7.99
C GLY A 177 -16.41 11.86 7.65
N VAL A 178 -15.41 11.36 6.91
CA VAL A 178 -15.32 9.96 6.46
C VAL A 178 -14.28 9.17 7.24
N ALA A 179 -14.37 7.83 7.18
CA ALA A 179 -13.35 6.97 7.79
C ALA A 179 -12.06 7.06 6.96
N ALA A 180 -11.01 7.63 7.56
CA ALA A 180 -9.71 7.79 6.91
C ALA A 180 -8.61 6.96 7.58
N TYR A 181 -7.81 6.30 6.75
CA TYR A 181 -6.79 5.34 7.15
C TYR A 181 -5.44 5.66 6.52
N VAL A 182 -4.37 5.38 7.26
CA VAL A 182 -3.00 5.39 6.73
C VAL A 182 -2.38 4.03 6.94
N PHE A 183 -1.99 3.37 5.85
CA PHE A 183 -1.31 2.08 5.91
C PHE A 183 0.18 2.26 5.63
N ARG A 184 1.00 2.12 6.67
CA ARG A 184 2.46 2.16 6.56
C ARG A 184 2.97 0.81 6.07
N LEU A 185 3.21 0.73 4.77
CA LEU A 185 3.62 -0.52 4.13
C LEU A 185 5.11 -0.84 4.33
N GLY A 186 5.39 -2.13 4.51
CA GLY A 186 6.73 -2.71 4.39
C GLY A 186 7.25 -2.74 2.95
N GLY A 187 8.37 -3.44 2.74
CA GLY A 187 8.84 -3.79 1.40
C GLY A 187 7.87 -4.72 0.68
N ILE A 188 7.09 -4.16 -0.25
CA ILE A 188 6.03 -4.86 -0.97
C ILE A 188 6.62 -5.89 -1.94
N TYR A 189 6.12 -7.12 -1.87
CA TYR A 189 6.42 -8.20 -2.82
C TYR A 189 5.16 -8.98 -3.21
N GLY A 190 5.24 -9.78 -4.28
CA GLY A 190 4.16 -10.61 -4.80
C GLY A 190 4.51 -11.16 -6.18
N PRO A 191 3.59 -11.86 -6.86
CA PRO A 191 3.82 -12.35 -8.22
C PRO A 191 4.28 -11.24 -9.18
N GLY A 192 5.34 -11.49 -9.96
CA GLY A 192 5.94 -10.51 -10.87
C GLY A 192 6.76 -9.42 -10.18
N ARG A 193 6.90 -9.47 -8.86
CA ARG A 193 7.71 -8.55 -8.05
C ARG A 193 8.18 -9.21 -6.76
N SER A 194 9.13 -10.14 -6.86
CA SER A 194 9.68 -10.85 -5.71
C SER A 194 11.19 -11.12 -5.87
N ALA A 195 11.79 -11.74 -4.84
CA ALA A 195 13.17 -12.23 -4.93
C ALA A 195 13.31 -13.31 -6.00
N LEU A 196 12.30 -14.18 -6.15
CA LEU A 196 12.23 -15.19 -7.19
C LEU A 196 12.27 -14.54 -8.59
N ASP A 197 11.37 -13.57 -8.84
CA ASP A 197 11.30 -12.85 -10.14
C ASP A 197 12.62 -12.12 -10.45
N THR A 198 13.28 -11.58 -9.42
CA THR A 198 14.58 -10.89 -9.56
C THR A 198 15.69 -11.86 -9.96
N ILE A 199 15.69 -13.09 -9.46
CA ILE A 199 16.71 -14.10 -9.77
C ILE A 199 16.54 -14.64 -11.20
N ILE A 200 15.30 -14.92 -11.62
CA ILE A 200 15.05 -15.51 -12.95
C ILE A 200 15.10 -14.51 -14.11
N SER A 201 14.94 -13.22 -13.81
CA SER A 201 15.02 -12.14 -14.79
C SER A 201 15.86 -11.00 -14.21
N PRO A 202 17.20 -11.19 -14.13
CA PRO A 202 18.08 -10.22 -13.55
C PRO A 202 18.03 -8.93 -14.37
N THR A 203 17.49 -7.88 -13.77
CA THR A 203 17.64 -6.52 -14.25
C THR A 203 18.76 -5.86 -13.45
N ALA A 204 19.50 -4.95 -14.09
CA ALA A 204 20.57 -4.21 -13.42
C ALA A 204 20.04 -3.59 -12.12
N MET A 205 20.64 -3.97 -10.98
CA MET A 205 20.21 -3.46 -9.68
C MET A 205 20.42 -1.96 -9.60
N SER A 206 19.36 -1.23 -9.21
CA SER A 206 19.47 0.17 -8.82
C SER A 206 20.40 0.35 -7.62
N GLU A 207 21.13 1.46 -7.55
CA GLU A 207 21.96 1.84 -6.39
C GLU A 207 21.18 1.76 -5.06
N LYS A 208 19.88 2.08 -5.07
CA LYS A 208 19.01 1.93 -3.88
C LYS A 208 18.82 0.46 -3.45
N GLN A 209 18.83 -0.48 -4.39
CA GLN A 209 18.75 -1.91 -4.09
C GLN A 209 20.08 -2.41 -3.52
N LYS A 210 21.21 -1.97 -4.08
CA LYS A 210 22.55 -2.30 -3.54
C LYS A 210 22.73 -1.82 -2.10
N MET A 211 22.32 -0.58 -1.80
CA MET A 211 22.38 -0.02 -0.43
C MET A 211 21.52 -0.79 0.60
N ARG A 212 20.51 -1.57 0.16
CA ARG A 212 19.69 -2.39 1.06
C ARG A 212 20.33 -3.73 1.42
N ASN A 213 21.37 -4.16 0.70
CA ASN A 213 22.01 -5.45 0.94
C ASN A 213 22.71 -5.50 2.31
N SER A 214 23.13 -4.36 2.85
CA SER A 214 23.78 -4.24 4.17
C SER A 214 22.82 -4.15 5.36
N ARG A 215 21.49 -4.17 5.14
CA ARG A 215 20.52 -4.04 6.24
C ARG A 215 20.27 -5.37 6.93
N ARG A 216 20.38 -5.38 8.26
CA ARG A 216 20.03 -6.54 9.10
C ARG A 216 18.54 -6.85 9.14
N TYR A 217 17.68 -5.83 9.15
CA TYR A 217 16.23 -6.04 9.18
C TYR A 217 15.55 -5.27 8.06
N THR A 218 14.65 -5.95 7.35
CA THR A 218 13.74 -5.35 6.39
C THR A 218 12.34 -5.87 6.68
N ALA A 219 11.42 -4.99 7.08
CA ALA A 219 10.01 -5.35 7.11
C ALA A 219 9.49 -5.48 5.66
N ARG A 220 8.70 -6.51 5.38
CA ARG A 220 8.13 -6.79 4.06
C ARG A 220 6.64 -7.02 4.19
N VAL A 221 5.93 -7.09 3.07
CA VAL A 221 4.53 -7.51 3.06
C VAL A 221 4.17 -8.06 1.68
N HIS A 222 3.44 -9.16 1.65
CA HIS A 222 2.92 -9.69 0.40
C HIS A 222 1.73 -8.83 -0.06
N VAL A 223 1.59 -8.60 -1.37
CA VAL A 223 0.51 -7.75 -1.92
C VAL A 223 -0.90 -8.24 -1.57
N ALA A 224 -1.06 -9.56 -1.42
CA ALA A 224 -2.31 -10.16 -0.95
C ALA A 224 -2.66 -9.74 0.49
N ASP A 225 -1.67 -9.58 1.36
CA ASP A 225 -1.92 -9.16 2.75
C ASP A 225 -2.23 -7.66 2.85
N ILE A 226 -1.69 -6.86 1.92
CA ILE A 226 -2.13 -5.46 1.78
C ILE A 226 -3.61 -5.42 1.40
N TYR A 227 -4.03 -6.28 0.47
CA TYR A 227 -5.44 -6.40 0.11
C TYR A 227 -6.31 -6.81 1.30
N GLN A 228 -5.88 -7.80 2.09
CA GLN A 228 -6.58 -8.22 3.31
C GLN A 228 -6.73 -7.06 4.30
N ALA A 229 -5.67 -6.29 4.54
CA ALA A 229 -5.73 -5.11 5.41
C ALA A 229 -6.72 -4.06 4.89
N ILE A 230 -6.75 -3.82 3.58
CA ILE A 230 -7.68 -2.84 2.96
C ILE A 230 -9.11 -3.31 3.18
N LYS A 231 -9.40 -4.56 2.83
CA LYS A 231 -10.74 -5.15 2.99
C LYS A 231 -11.23 -5.14 4.43
N ALA A 232 -10.37 -5.52 5.36
CA ALA A 232 -10.70 -5.55 6.78
C ALA A 232 -11.01 -4.16 7.36
N SER A 233 -10.54 -3.08 6.73
CA SER A 233 -10.80 -1.72 7.19
C SER A 233 -12.11 -1.10 6.69
N PHE A 234 -12.83 -1.73 5.75
CA PHE A 234 -14.06 -1.17 5.19
C PHE A 234 -15.18 -1.05 6.23
N ASP A 235 -15.28 -2.03 7.13
CA ASP A 235 -16.39 -2.13 8.09
C ASP A 235 -16.05 -1.58 9.49
N VAL A 236 -14.87 -0.99 9.64
CA VAL A 236 -14.36 -0.53 10.93
C VAL A 236 -14.69 0.95 11.12
N PRO A 237 -15.25 1.37 12.27
CA PRO A 237 -15.68 2.76 12.48
C PRO A 237 -14.55 3.70 12.92
N TYR A 238 -13.30 3.21 12.99
CA TYR A 238 -12.18 4.01 13.49
C TYR A 238 -11.62 4.93 12.40
N SER A 239 -12.09 6.18 12.34
CA SER A 239 -11.44 7.20 11.51
C SER A 239 -10.12 7.68 12.14
N GLY A 240 -9.17 8.10 11.32
CA GLY A 240 -7.90 8.67 11.77
C GLY A 240 -6.83 7.63 12.12
N ARG A 241 -7.03 6.35 11.81
CA ARG A 241 -6.14 5.27 12.26
C ARG A 241 -4.97 5.02 11.31
N ILE A 242 -3.82 4.77 11.92
CA ILE A 242 -2.59 4.36 11.25
C ILE A 242 -2.34 2.90 11.59
N TYR A 243 -2.01 2.09 10.58
CA TYR A 243 -1.63 0.69 10.73
C TYR A 243 -0.33 0.37 9.98
N ASN A 244 0.55 -0.39 10.62
CA ASN A 244 1.69 -1.02 9.99
C ASN A 244 1.22 -2.29 9.28
N VAL A 245 1.49 -2.36 7.98
CA VAL A 245 1.09 -3.49 7.14
C VAL A 245 2.36 -4.18 6.68
N VAL A 246 2.77 -5.15 7.50
CA VAL A 246 4.02 -5.93 7.40
C VAL A 246 3.76 -7.39 7.75
N ASP A 247 4.62 -8.29 7.25
CA ASP A 247 4.70 -9.68 7.67
C ASP A 247 5.27 -9.82 9.10
N ASP A 248 5.24 -11.04 9.65
CA ASP A 248 5.69 -11.35 11.01
C ASP A 248 7.20 -11.58 11.11
N GLU A 249 7.90 -11.68 9.97
CA GLU A 249 9.31 -12.08 9.91
C GLU A 249 10.21 -11.02 9.22
N PRO A 250 10.58 -9.94 9.94
CA PRO A 250 11.59 -9.01 9.45
C PRO A 250 12.95 -9.70 9.28
N ALA A 251 13.34 -9.98 8.04
CA ALA A 251 14.58 -10.68 7.72
C ALA A 251 15.61 -9.82 6.96
N PRO A 252 16.91 -10.11 7.04
CA PRO A 252 17.92 -9.56 6.14
C PRO A 252 17.58 -9.82 4.67
N ARG A 253 18.10 -8.99 3.76
CA ARG A 253 17.87 -9.20 2.32
C ARG A 253 18.53 -10.48 1.83
N ALA A 254 19.75 -10.78 2.29
CA ALA A 254 20.49 -11.98 1.92
C ALA A 254 19.73 -13.27 2.23
N GLU A 255 19.13 -13.39 3.43
CA GLU A 255 18.36 -14.58 3.81
C GLU A 255 17.12 -14.81 2.92
N VAL A 256 16.44 -13.74 2.52
CA VAL A 256 15.29 -13.82 1.62
C VAL A 256 15.70 -14.28 0.22
N PHE A 257 16.84 -13.80 -0.28
CA PHE A 257 17.37 -14.20 -1.58
C PHE A 257 17.91 -15.64 -1.56
N ALA A 258 18.59 -16.05 -0.49
CA ALA A 258 19.04 -17.43 -0.31
C ALA A 258 17.86 -18.42 -0.30
N TYR A 259 16.78 -18.10 0.41
CA TYR A 259 15.57 -18.93 0.39
C TYR A 259 14.90 -18.96 -0.99
N ALA A 260 14.86 -17.83 -1.70
CA ALA A 260 14.35 -17.81 -3.08
C ALA A 260 15.17 -18.69 -4.03
N GLN A 261 16.50 -18.68 -3.91
CA GLN A 261 17.39 -19.56 -4.69
C GLN A 261 17.11 -21.04 -4.40
N ASP A 262 16.99 -21.41 -3.12
CA ASP A 262 16.64 -22.76 -2.71
C ASP A 262 15.28 -23.21 -3.28
N LEU A 263 14.26 -22.35 -3.30
CA LEU A 263 12.97 -22.65 -3.95
C LEU A 263 13.10 -22.91 -5.46
N ILE A 264 13.90 -22.11 -6.17
CA ILE A 264 14.14 -22.28 -7.61
C ILE A 264 14.85 -23.61 -7.87
N GLN A 265 15.88 -23.92 -7.08
CA GLN A 265 16.64 -25.17 -7.20
C GLN A 265 15.75 -26.40 -6.95
N ARG A 266 14.93 -26.38 -5.90
CA ARG A 266 14.00 -27.48 -5.58
C ARG A 266 12.96 -27.74 -6.66
N LYS A 267 12.54 -26.70 -7.38
CA LYS A 267 11.52 -26.83 -8.44
C LYS A 267 12.04 -27.49 -9.72
N GLY A 268 13.36 -27.57 -9.89
CA GLY A 268 13.99 -28.20 -11.05
C GLY A 268 14.09 -27.28 -12.27
N THR A 269 15.14 -27.50 -13.08
CA THR A 269 15.62 -26.68 -14.20
C THR A 269 14.74 -26.75 -15.46
N GLY A 270 13.43 -26.51 -15.34
CA GLY A 270 12.55 -26.20 -16.49
C GLY A 270 12.45 -24.69 -16.79
N LEU A 271 13.12 -23.86 -15.99
CA LEU A 271 13.04 -22.39 -16.00
C LEU A 271 14.36 -21.71 -16.42
N SER A 272 15.27 -22.44 -17.06
CA SER A 272 16.60 -21.92 -17.43
C SER A 272 16.53 -20.95 -18.62
N GLY A 273 16.48 -19.65 -18.33
CA GLY A 273 17.53 -18.81 -18.88
C GLY A 273 18.84 -19.22 -18.22
N GLU A 274 19.95 -19.26 -18.95
CA GLU A 274 21.27 -19.56 -18.38
C GLU A 274 21.55 -18.59 -17.22
N ILE A 275 21.39 -19.07 -15.99
CA ILE A 275 21.76 -18.30 -14.80
C ILE A 275 23.26 -18.52 -14.64
N ASP A 276 24.06 -17.50 -14.95
CA ASP A 276 25.50 -17.52 -14.68
C ASP A 276 25.73 -17.52 -13.17
N ASP A 277 26.51 -18.49 -12.67
CA ASP A 277 26.85 -18.65 -11.24
C ASP A 277 27.51 -17.39 -10.67
N GLY A 278 28.14 -16.57 -11.53
CA GLY A 278 28.75 -15.29 -11.17
C GLY A 278 27.76 -14.23 -10.66
N ASP A 279 26.54 -14.18 -11.23
CA ASP A 279 25.51 -13.22 -10.81
C ASP A 279 24.80 -13.67 -9.53
N LEU A 280 24.69 -14.99 -9.30
CA LEU A 280 24.12 -15.58 -8.09
C LEU A 280 24.94 -15.28 -6.83
N ALA A 281 26.27 -15.26 -6.94
CA ALA A 281 27.18 -14.93 -5.84
C ALA A 281 27.08 -13.47 -5.37
N SER A 282 26.64 -12.56 -6.25
CA SER A 282 26.56 -11.12 -5.98
C SER A 282 25.45 -10.74 -4.97
N PHE A 283 24.42 -11.58 -4.83
CA PHE A 283 23.27 -11.34 -3.95
C PHE A 283 23.42 -11.93 -2.55
N GLY A 284 24.31 -12.90 -2.36
CA GLY A 284 24.46 -13.67 -1.11
C GLY A 284 25.64 -13.29 -0.21
N THR A 285 26.66 -12.58 -0.72
CA THR A 285 27.98 -12.54 -0.04
C THR A 285 28.45 -11.19 0.46
N ASN A 286 27.83 -10.08 0.07
CA ASN A 286 28.30 -8.75 0.48
C ASN A 286 27.72 -8.32 1.84
N GLN A 287 28.18 -8.95 2.92
CA GLN A 287 28.25 -8.26 4.20
C GLN A 287 29.31 -7.17 4.05
N VAL A 288 28.89 -5.93 3.84
CA VAL A 288 29.81 -4.80 3.92
C VAL A 288 30.10 -4.59 5.40
N GLU A 289 31.18 -5.20 5.90
CA GLU A 289 31.74 -4.90 7.21
C GLU A 289 31.99 -3.38 7.29
N GLY A 290 31.45 -2.73 8.33
CA GLY A 290 31.69 -1.31 8.61
C GLY A 290 30.65 -0.31 8.10
N TYR A 291 29.55 -0.74 7.48
CA TYR A 291 28.47 0.19 7.09
C TYR A 291 27.31 0.23 8.10
N THR A 292 27.14 1.35 8.79
CA THR A 292 25.94 1.69 9.57
C THR A 292 24.79 2.06 8.62
N GLY A 293 24.18 1.05 8.00
CA GLY A 293 23.13 1.26 7.01
C GLY A 293 21.87 1.85 7.60
N GLY A 294 21.59 3.12 7.27
CA GLY A 294 20.43 3.82 7.79
C GLY A 294 19.10 3.14 7.46
N GLY A 295 18.21 3.08 8.46
CA GLY A 295 16.84 2.61 8.34
C GLY A 295 16.57 1.25 8.98
N GLU A 296 17.41 0.80 9.91
CA GLU A 296 17.25 -0.45 10.65
C GLU A 296 16.06 -0.36 11.60
N LYS A 297 15.11 -1.30 11.46
CA LYS A 297 13.97 -1.44 12.35
C LYS A 297 13.28 -2.78 12.10
N ARG A 298 12.57 -3.26 13.12
CA ARG A 298 11.62 -4.36 13.04
C ARG A 298 10.24 -3.75 13.28
N VAL A 299 9.30 -3.99 12.39
CA VAL A 299 8.00 -3.31 12.44
C VAL A 299 6.97 -4.31 12.95
N SER A 300 6.18 -3.92 13.94
CA SER A 300 5.09 -4.72 14.49
C SER A 300 3.80 -4.44 13.71
N ASN A 301 3.04 -5.49 13.41
CA ASN A 301 1.69 -5.45 12.86
C ASN A 301 0.61 -5.77 13.93
N ALA A 302 0.97 -5.74 15.22
CA ALA A 302 0.09 -6.18 16.30
C ALA A 302 -1.24 -5.39 16.33
N ARG A 303 -1.20 -4.08 16.04
CA ARG A 303 -2.40 -3.25 15.97
C ARG A 303 -3.30 -3.66 14.80
N LEU A 304 -2.73 -3.91 13.62
CA LEU A 304 -3.46 -4.39 12.44
C LEU A 304 -4.24 -5.67 12.77
N LYS A 305 -3.58 -6.64 13.41
CA LYS A 305 -4.19 -7.92 13.81
C LYS A 305 -5.25 -7.73 14.89
N LYS A 306 -4.98 -6.90 15.90
CA LYS A 306 -5.87 -6.71 17.06
C LYS A 306 -7.12 -5.89 16.73
N GLU A 307 -6.97 -4.80 15.99
CA GLU A 307 -8.06 -3.84 15.77
C GLU A 307 -8.84 -4.12 14.48
N LEU A 308 -8.17 -4.61 13.42
CA LEU A 308 -8.83 -4.97 12.15
C LEU A 308 -9.10 -6.47 12.02
N GLY A 309 -8.64 -7.31 12.96
CA GLY A 309 -8.85 -8.76 12.90
C GLY A 309 -8.14 -9.43 11.72
N VAL A 310 -7.12 -8.80 11.16
CA VAL A 310 -6.45 -9.30 9.95
C VAL A 310 -5.64 -10.55 10.26
N GLU A 311 -5.97 -11.64 9.58
CA GLU A 311 -5.11 -12.82 9.45
C GLU A 311 -4.33 -12.73 8.14
N LEU A 312 -3.01 -12.76 8.23
CA LEU A 312 -2.14 -12.71 7.05
C LEU A 312 -2.22 -14.05 6.32
N PHE A 313 -2.46 -14.01 5.00
CA PHE A 313 -2.30 -15.17 4.14
C PHE A 313 -0.83 -15.60 4.06
N TYR A 314 0.09 -14.62 4.09
CA TYR A 314 1.52 -14.87 4.05
C TYR A 314 2.21 -14.22 5.26
N PRO A 315 2.10 -14.84 6.45
CA PRO A 315 2.69 -14.28 7.68
C PRO A 315 4.22 -14.20 7.62
N THR A 316 4.87 -14.90 6.70
CA THR A 316 6.32 -14.84 6.51
C THR A 316 6.70 -14.64 5.05
N TYR A 317 7.91 -14.09 4.83
CA TYR A 317 8.50 -14.07 3.50
C TYR A 317 8.62 -15.48 2.90
N ARG A 318 8.78 -16.50 3.74
CA ARG A 318 8.88 -17.90 3.30
C ARG A 318 7.58 -18.38 2.70
N SER A 319 6.47 -18.24 3.45
CA SER A 319 5.14 -18.59 2.95
C SER A 319 4.77 -17.83 1.68
N GLY A 320 5.09 -16.54 1.61
CA GLY A 320 4.75 -15.74 0.42
C GLY A 320 5.66 -16.01 -0.79
N LEU A 321 6.93 -16.36 -0.59
CA LEU A 321 7.78 -16.78 -1.70
C LEU A 321 7.41 -18.20 -2.18
N GLN A 322 7.08 -19.10 -1.26
CA GLN A 322 6.58 -20.43 -1.60
C GLN A 322 5.33 -20.33 -2.48
N SER A 323 4.33 -19.52 -2.10
CA SER A 323 3.11 -19.37 -2.91
C SER A 323 3.36 -18.80 -4.31
N ILE A 324 4.32 -17.89 -4.44
CA ILE A 324 4.72 -17.36 -5.76
C ILE A 324 5.40 -18.48 -6.55
N SER A 325 6.33 -19.21 -5.94
CA SER A 325 6.97 -20.36 -6.57
C SER A 325 5.92 -21.36 -7.04
N ASP A 326 4.96 -21.74 -6.19
CA ASP A 326 3.90 -22.70 -6.51
C ASP A 326 3.03 -22.24 -7.69
N SER A 327 2.82 -20.92 -7.83
CA SER A 327 2.05 -20.35 -8.95
C SER A 327 2.74 -20.44 -10.31
N TRP A 328 4.07 -20.62 -10.34
CA TRP A 328 4.78 -20.80 -11.61
C TRP A 328 4.43 -22.16 -12.21
N THR A 329 4.05 -22.21 -13.48
CA THR A 329 3.88 -23.50 -14.16
C THR A 329 5.26 -24.09 -14.46
N CYS A 330 5.48 -25.37 -14.11
CA CYS A 330 6.62 -26.09 -14.68
C CYS A 330 6.36 -26.24 -16.17
N ARG A 331 7.31 -25.82 -17.01
CA ARG A 331 7.28 -26.23 -18.42
C ARG A 331 7.62 -27.71 -18.44
N ASP A 332 6.66 -28.55 -18.82
CA ASP A 332 6.93 -29.96 -19.07
C ASP A 332 7.99 -30.09 -20.17
N SER A 333 9.15 -30.63 -19.82
CA SER A 333 10.26 -30.92 -20.73
C SER A 333 10.01 -32.18 -21.58
N HIS A 334 8.79 -32.38 -22.07
CA HIS A 334 8.41 -33.54 -22.90
C HIS A 334 7.44 -33.14 -24.02
N GLN A 335 7.94 -32.44 -25.04
CA GLN A 335 7.44 -32.63 -26.41
C GLN A 335 8.65 -32.73 -27.36
N PRO A 336 8.91 -33.90 -27.97
CA PRO A 336 9.89 -34.02 -29.04
C PRO A 336 9.38 -33.29 -30.29
N ARG A 337 10.33 -32.68 -31.02
CA ARG A 337 10.12 -31.92 -32.26
C ARG A 337 9.44 -32.73 -33.37
#